data_AF-A0A7Y2F4K8-F1
#
_entry.id   AF-A0A7Y2F4K8-F1
#
_cell.length_a   1.000
_cell.length_b   1.000
_cell.length_c   1.000
_cell.angle_alpha   90.00
_cell.angle_beta   90.00
_cell.angle_gamma   90.00
#
_symmetry.space_group_name_H-M   'P 1'
#
loop_
_entity.id
_entity.type
_entity.pdbx_description
1 polymer ?
#
loop_
_entity_poly.entity_id
_entity_poly.type
_entity_poly.pdbx_seq_one_letter_code
_entity_poly.pdbx_strand_id
1 'polypeptide(L)'
;MKAATVHELKQELKDRSQDELVELCLGLAKFKKENKELLTYLLYESIDEISFISGVKEEMEEDFKRINDRNFYYIKKSVRKILRNVKKYIRYSKRKQTEVELLLHFCFLLSEMQPSFRRNLALANLYDRQVNTIKKCISQLHEDLQYDFNLELDSL
;
A
#
# COMPACT_ATOMS: atom_id res chain seq x y z
N MET A 1 15.54 -24.54 11.76
CA MET A 1 14.23 -25.01 12.28
C MET A 1 13.25 -25.04 11.11
N LYS A 2 12.42 -26.08 10.97
CA LYS A 2 11.37 -26.12 9.92
C LYS A 2 10.12 -25.46 10.48
N ALA A 3 9.62 -24.42 9.80
CA ALA A 3 8.40 -23.73 10.22
C ALA A 3 7.16 -24.61 9.94
N ALA A 4 6.17 -24.57 10.84
CA ALA A 4 4.87 -25.20 10.64
C ALA A 4 4.12 -24.51 9.48
N THR A 5 3.23 -25.27 8.83
CA THR A 5 2.36 -24.76 7.76
C THR A 5 1.26 -23.87 8.33
N VAL A 6 0.65 -23.02 7.48
CA VAL A 6 -0.49 -22.17 7.87
C VAL A 6 -1.68 -23.01 8.36
N HIS A 7 -1.87 -24.22 7.83
CA HIS A 7 -2.93 -25.12 8.26
C HIS A 7 -2.70 -25.65 9.69
N GLU A 8 -1.48 -26.13 9.98
CA GLU A 8 -1.09 -26.60 11.32
C GLU A 8 -1.19 -25.47 12.35
N LEU A 9 -0.66 -24.28 12.03
CA LEU A 9 -0.77 -23.10 12.89
C LEU A 9 -2.24 -22.72 13.16
N LYS A 10 -3.09 -22.76 12.12
CA LYS A 10 -4.52 -22.45 12.27
C LYS A 10 -5.22 -23.45 13.18
N GLN A 11 -4.88 -24.74 13.09
CA GLN A 11 -5.49 -25.76 13.94
C GLN A 11 -5.07 -25.55 15.39
N GLU A 12 -3.79 -25.35 15.65
CA GLU A 12 -3.25 -25.10 17.00
C GLU A 12 -3.85 -23.83 17.62
N LEU A 13 -3.98 -22.74 16.87
CA LEU A 13 -4.55 -21.49 17.38
C LEU A 13 -6.03 -21.62 17.75
N LYS A 14 -6.79 -22.55 17.16
CA LYS A 14 -8.21 -22.75 17.52
C LYS A 14 -8.41 -23.39 18.89
N ASP A 15 -7.42 -24.15 19.34
CA ASP A 15 -7.48 -24.89 20.60
C ASP A 15 -6.95 -24.04 21.79
N ARG A 16 -6.53 -22.78 21.53
CA ARG A 16 -6.02 -21.85 22.53
C ARG A 16 -7.10 -20.99 23.15
N SER A 17 -6.88 -20.61 24.40
CA SER A 17 -7.71 -19.63 25.10
C SER A 17 -7.54 -18.22 24.55
N GLN A 18 -8.50 -17.34 24.82
CA GLN A 18 -8.44 -15.93 24.40
C GLN A 18 -7.18 -15.22 24.94
N ASP A 19 -6.82 -15.45 26.20
CA ASP A 19 -5.66 -14.82 26.83
C ASP A 19 -4.35 -15.27 26.18
N GLU A 20 -4.21 -16.58 25.89
CA GLU A 20 -3.06 -17.09 25.14
C GLU A 20 -2.98 -16.48 23.72
N LEU A 21 -4.11 -16.31 23.05
CA LEU A 21 -4.15 -15.69 21.71
C LEU A 21 -3.72 -14.22 21.75
N VAL A 22 -4.12 -13.47 22.78
CA VAL A 22 -3.68 -12.09 22.98
C VAL A 22 -2.17 -12.04 23.17
N GLU A 23 -1.61 -12.88 24.05
CA GLU A 23 -0.17 -12.93 24.28
C GLU A 23 0.62 -13.31 23.03
N LEU A 24 0.12 -14.27 22.24
CA LEU A 24 0.73 -14.61 20.94
C LEU A 24 0.71 -13.43 19.97
N CYS A 25 -0.42 -12.72 19.86
CA CYS A 25 -0.52 -11.53 19.01
C CYS A 25 0.43 -10.42 19.46
N LEU A 26 0.56 -10.19 20.77
CA LEU A 26 1.52 -9.24 21.32
C LEU A 26 2.96 -9.66 21.05
N GLY A 27 3.28 -10.95 21.14
CA GLY A 27 4.57 -11.51 20.74
C GLY A 27 4.90 -11.22 19.28
N LEU A 28 3.94 -11.47 18.37
CA LEU A 28 4.09 -11.18 16.94
C LEU A 28 4.29 -9.68 16.65
N ALA A 29 3.55 -8.82 17.34
CA ALA A 29 3.65 -7.35 17.21
C ALA A 29 5.00 -6.81 17.72
N LYS A 30 5.52 -7.37 18.82
CA LYS A 30 6.86 -7.03 19.35
C LYS A 30 7.97 -7.53 18.44
N PHE A 31 7.78 -8.68 17.78
CA PHE A 31 8.78 -9.29 16.92
C PHE A 31 9.01 -8.53 15.61
N LYS A 32 7.94 -8.03 14.96
CA LYS A 32 8.04 -7.37 13.65
C LYS A 32 7.18 -6.12 13.57
N LYS A 33 7.78 -5.00 13.13
CA LYS A 33 7.08 -3.73 12.93
C LYS A 33 5.84 -3.87 12.03
N GLU A 34 5.96 -4.60 10.92
CA GLU A 34 4.85 -4.82 9.98
C GLU A 34 3.66 -5.55 10.64
N ASN A 35 3.91 -6.46 11.58
CA ASN A 35 2.83 -7.13 12.32
C ASN A 35 2.10 -6.14 13.22
N LYS A 36 2.85 -5.28 13.92
CA LYS A 36 2.27 -4.22 14.74
C LYS A 36 1.43 -3.26 13.90
N GLU A 37 1.95 -2.80 12.76
CA GLU A 37 1.22 -1.91 11.85
C GLU A 37 -0.07 -2.58 11.33
N LEU A 38 -0.01 -3.84 10.89
CA LEU A 38 -1.21 -4.57 10.46
C LEU A 38 -2.23 -4.73 11.59
N LEU A 39 -1.77 -5.03 12.81
CA LEU A 39 -2.65 -5.16 13.96
C LEU A 39 -3.29 -3.81 14.31
N THR A 40 -2.55 -2.70 14.21
CA THR A 40 -3.08 -1.34 14.35
C THR A 40 -4.19 -1.09 13.32
N TYR A 41 -3.95 -1.42 12.05
CA TYR A 41 -4.96 -1.27 11.00
C TYR A 41 -6.22 -2.09 11.33
N LEU A 42 -6.06 -3.37 11.65
CA LEU A 42 -7.19 -4.27 11.91
C LEU A 42 -8.02 -3.84 13.12
N LEU A 43 -7.40 -3.37 14.19
CA LEU A 43 -8.09 -3.04 15.44
C LEU A 43 -8.65 -1.62 15.48
N TYR A 44 -8.03 -0.67 14.78
CA TYR A 44 -8.35 0.75 14.92
C TYR A 44 -8.73 1.41 13.59
N GLU A 45 -7.89 1.28 12.56
CA GLU A 45 -8.03 2.08 11.34
C GLU A 45 -9.07 1.51 10.36
N SER A 46 -9.33 0.20 10.40
CA SER A 46 -10.27 -0.47 9.49
C SER A 46 -11.74 -0.03 9.68
N ILE A 47 -12.04 0.63 10.81
CA ILE A 47 -13.34 1.20 11.13
C ILE A 47 -13.60 2.48 10.32
N ASP A 48 -12.55 3.24 10.01
CA ASP A 48 -12.60 4.46 9.20
C ASP A 48 -11.55 4.42 8.08
N GLU A 49 -11.95 3.78 6.99
CA GLU A 49 -11.10 3.61 5.82
C GLU A 49 -10.74 4.93 5.14
N ILE A 50 -11.60 5.96 5.25
CA ILE A 50 -11.37 7.27 4.64
C ILE A 50 -10.20 7.95 5.35
N SER A 51 -10.24 7.98 6.69
CA SER A 51 -9.15 8.51 7.50
C SER A 51 -7.84 7.73 7.29
N PHE A 52 -7.92 6.41 7.17
CA PHE A 52 -6.75 5.58 6.83
C PHE A 52 -6.13 5.98 5.48
N ILE A 53 -6.95 6.11 4.43
CA ILE A 53 -6.48 6.51 3.10
C ILE A 53 -5.83 7.90 3.16
N SER A 54 -6.45 8.87 3.84
CA SER A 54 -5.89 10.23 3.99
C SER A 54 -4.51 10.19 4.65
N GLY A 55 -4.37 9.48 5.77
CA GLY A 55 -3.09 9.36 6.46
C GLY A 55 -1.99 8.72 5.60
N VAL A 56 -2.35 7.72 4.79
CA VAL A 56 -1.39 7.10 3.86
C VAL A 56 -1.02 8.06 2.72
N LYS A 57 -1.97 8.86 2.20
CA LYS A 57 -1.70 9.91 1.19
C LYS A 57 -0.76 10.98 1.75
N GLU A 58 -1.00 11.46 2.98
CA GLU A 58 -0.12 12.41 3.67
C GLU A 58 1.31 11.84 3.86
N GLU A 59 1.44 10.58 4.32
CA GLU A 59 2.75 9.92 4.44
C GLU A 59 3.46 9.82 3.08
N MET A 60 2.73 9.47 2.01
CA MET A 60 3.27 9.43 0.65
C MET A 60 3.81 10.80 0.21
N GLU A 61 3.05 11.87 0.40
CA GLU A 61 3.48 13.22 0.05
C GLU A 61 4.76 13.63 0.77
N GLU A 62 4.85 13.36 2.08
CA GLU A 62 6.07 13.61 2.86
C GLU A 62 7.27 12.82 2.32
N ASP A 63 7.06 11.54 2.01
CA ASP A 63 8.11 10.67 1.47
C ASP A 63 8.58 11.15 0.09
N PHE A 64 7.68 11.62 -0.77
CA PHE A 64 8.03 12.22 -2.06
C PHE A 64 8.80 13.53 -1.90
N LYS A 65 8.42 14.39 -0.95
CA LYS A 65 9.15 15.64 -0.61
C LYS A 65 10.58 15.36 -0.11
N ARG A 66 10.82 14.19 0.49
CA ARG A 66 12.15 13.77 1.01
C ARG A 66 13.00 13.04 -0.04
N ILE A 67 12.56 12.93 -1.29
CA ILE A 67 13.35 12.28 -2.34
C ILE A 67 14.64 13.07 -2.59
N ASN A 68 15.76 12.36 -2.59
CA ASN A 68 17.03 12.90 -3.06
C ASN A 68 17.05 12.87 -4.60
N ASP A 69 16.98 14.06 -5.19
CA ASP A 69 16.88 14.33 -6.62
C ASP A 69 18.25 14.53 -7.32
N ARG A 70 19.36 14.42 -6.59
CA ARG A 70 20.73 14.63 -7.12
C ARG A 70 21.02 13.80 -8.37
N ASN A 71 20.45 12.59 -8.46
CA ASN A 71 20.49 11.77 -9.67
C ASN A 71 19.35 10.74 -9.70
N PHE A 72 19.10 10.17 -10.88
CA PHE A 72 18.07 9.16 -11.07
C PHE A 72 18.29 7.86 -10.29
N TYR A 73 19.50 7.55 -9.81
CA TYR A 73 19.72 6.38 -8.97
C TYR A 73 19.00 6.54 -7.62
N TYR A 74 19.16 7.69 -6.95
CA TYR A 74 18.50 7.97 -5.69
C TYR A 74 16.99 8.14 -5.85
N ILE A 75 16.54 8.84 -6.89
CA ILE A 75 15.11 8.97 -7.22
C ILE A 75 14.47 7.59 -7.37
N LYS A 76 15.03 6.73 -8.23
CA LYS A 76 14.52 5.36 -8.43
C LYS A 76 14.50 4.56 -7.12
N LYS A 77 15.52 4.71 -6.28
CA LYS A 77 15.60 4.01 -5.00
C LYS A 77 14.46 4.43 -4.08
N SER A 78 14.20 5.73 -3.97
CA SER A 78 13.14 6.28 -3.13
C SER A 78 11.75 5.97 -3.68
N VAL A 79 11.48 6.22 -4.97
CA VAL A 79 10.18 5.90 -5.61
C VAL A 79 9.81 4.43 -5.44
N ARG A 80 10.77 3.51 -5.61
CA ARG A 80 10.53 2.07 -5.35
C ARG A 80 10.24 1.77 -3.89
N LYS A 81 10.84 2.51 -2.95
CA LYS A 81 10.56 2.36 -1.52
C LYS A 81 9.13 2.82 -1.20
N ILE A 82 8.75 3.99 -1.71
CA ILE A 82 7.40 4.54 -1.54
C ILE A 82 6.36 3.56 -2.10
N LEU A 83 6.54 3.10 -3.34
CA LEU A 83 5.61 2.13 -3.93
C LEU A 83 5.50 0.82 -3.12
N ARG A 84 6.59 0.35 -2.50
CA ARG A 84 6.53 -0.83 -1.61
C ARG A 84 5.71 -0.55 -0.35
N ASN A 85 5.83 0.64 0.23
CA ASN A 85 5.03 1.06 1.38
C ASN A 85 3.55 1.17 1.01
N VAL A 86 3.23 1.80 -0.12
CA VAL A 86 1.86 1.88 -0.65
C VAL A 86 1.25 0.48 -0.82
N LYS A 87 1.96 -0.44 -1.48
CA LYS A 87 1.51 -1.82 -1.64
C LYS A 87 1.40 -2.60 -0.32
N LYS A 88 2.14 -2.20 0.72
CA LYS A 88 2.00 -2.75 2.07
C LYS A 88 0.67 -2.30 2.68
N TYR A 89 0.35 -1.01 2.64
CA TYR A 89 -0.93 -0.48 3.13
C TYR A 89 -2.14 -1.02 2.36
N ILE A 90 -2.04 -1.15 1.03
CA ILE A 90 -3.07 -1.81 0.21
C ILE A 90 -3.33 -3.25 0.67
N ARG A 91 -2.28 -4.00 1.03
CA ARG A 91 -2.42 -5.38 1.54
C ARG A 91 -3.04 -5.45 2.93
N TYR A 92 -2.93 -4.38 3.73
CA TYR A 92 -3.61 -4.30 5.02
C TYR A 92 -5.11 -4.17 4.81
N SER A 93 -5.52 -3.23 3.95
CA SER A 93 -6.93 -2.96 3.63
C SER A 93 -7.63 -4.07 2.86
N LYS A 94 -6.97 -4.62 1.83
CA LYS A 94 -7.54 -5.59 0.87
C LYS A 94 -8.78 -5.11 0.13
N ARG A 95 -9.17 -3.83 0.24
CA ARG A 95 -10.27 -3.23 -0.53
C ARG A 95 -9.77 -2.75 -1.89
N LYS A 96 -10.54 -3.04 -2.95
CA LYS A 96 -10.20 -2.67 -4.33
C LYS A 96 -10.25 -1.16 -4.56
N GLN A 97 -11.20 -0.49 -3.93
CA GLN A 97 -11.30 0.98 -3.96
C GLN A 97 -10.04 1.62 -3.37
N THR A 98 -9.62 1.20 -2.17
CA THR A 98 -8.37 1.66 -1.52
C THR A 98 -7.14 1.41 -2.40
N GLU A 99 -7.08 0.27 -3.09
CA GLU A 99 -6.01 -0.02 -4.05
C GLU A 99 -5.95 1.01 -5.18
N VAL A 100 -7.09 1.37 -5.77
CA VAL A 100 -7.17 2.39 -6.84
C VAL A 100 -6.77 3.75 -6.31
N GLU A 101 -7.36 4.21 -5.22
CA GLU A 101 -7.13 5.56 -4.67
C GLU A 101 -5.67 5.82 -4.31
N LEU A 102 -5.00 4.85 -3.66
CA LEU A 102 -3.61 5.01 -3.25
C LEU A 102 -2.65 4.93 -4.45
N LEU A 103 -2.95 4.10 -5.46
CA LEU A 103 -2.11 4.03 -6.66
C LEU A 103 -2.29 5.23 -7.58
N LEU A 104 -3.51 5.78 -7.71
CA LEU A 104 -3.77 7.03 -8.43
C LEU A 104 -2.98 8.18 -7.80
N HIS A 105 -3.10 8.35 -6.48
CA HIS A 105 -2.35 9.40 -5.77
C HIS A 105 -0.83 9.21 -5.89
N PHE A 106 -0.33 7.97 -5.81
CA PHE A 106 1.09 7.69 -6.09
C PHE A 106 1.51 8.12 -7.51
N CYS A 107 0.69 7.84 -8.53
CA CYS A 107 0.99 8.20 -9.91
C CYS A 107 0.99 9.72 -10.08
N PHE A 108 0.01 10.41 -9.50
CA PHE A 108 -0.06 11.87 -9.46
C PHE A 108 1.20 12.50 -8.84
N LEU A 109 1.64 12.04 -7.66
CA LEU A 109 2.87 12.56 -7.05
C LEU A 109 4.11 12.28 -7.89
N LEU A 110 4.15 11.14 -8.59
CA LEU A 110 5.25 10.80 -9.48
C LEU A 110 5.26 11.67 -10.75
N SER A 111 4.09 12.08 -11.27
CA SER A 111 4.00 12.98 -12.43
C SER A 111 4.43 14.41 -12.11
N GLU A 112 4.14 14.88 -10.90
CA GLU A 112 4.51 16.23 -10.42
C GLU A 112 5.99 16.39 -10.05
N MET A 113 6.74 15.30 -9.92
CA MET A 113 8.13 15.33 -9.48
C MET A 113 9.09 15.96 -10.50
N GLN A 114 10.07 16.72 -10.01
CA GLN A 114 11.24 17.16 -10.77
C GLN A 114 12.54 16.52 -10.25
N PRO A 115 13.49 16.16 -11.13
CA PRO A 115 13.36 16.15 -12.60
C PRO A 115 12.35 15.10 -13.07
N SER A 116 11.62 15.40 -14.16
CA SER A 116 10.56 14.54 -14.69
C SER A 116 10.96 13.06 -14.78
N PHE A 117 10.09 12.19 -14.24
CA PHE A 117 10.26 10.74 -14.23
C PHE A 117 10.40 10.15 -15.65
N ARG A 118 9.81 10.79 -16.66
CA ARG A 118 9.85 10.33 -18.07
C ARG A 118 11.25 10.36 -18.67
N ARG A 119 12.17 11.14 -18.11
CA ARG A 119 13.58 11.14 -18.52
C ARG A 119 14.30 9.83 -18.18
N ASN A 120 13.67 8.96 -17.37
CA ASN A 120 14.23 7.66 -17.02
C ASN A 120 13.27 6.52 -17.41
N LEU A 121 13.70 5.66 -18.34
CA LEU A 121 12.91 4.53 -18.83
C LEU A 121 12.38 3.61 -17.72
N ALA A 122 13.16 3.38 -16.66
CA ALA A 122 12.72 2.50 -15.57
C ALA A 122 11.61 3.12 -14.71
N LEU A 123 11.59 4.45 -14.57
CA LEU A 123 10.51 5.16 -13.89
C LEU A 123 9.26 5.25 -14.78
N ALA A 124 9.43 5.55 -16.07
CA ALA A 124 8.34 5.52 -17.05
C ALA A 124 7.63 4.15 -17.06
N ASN A 125 8.40 3.06 -17.20
CA ASN A 125 7.85 1.70 -17.16
C ASN A 125 7.24 1.32 -15.79
N LEU A 126 7.67 1.95 -14.70
CA LEU A 126 7.07 1.74 -13.38
C LEU A 126 5.69 2.41 -13.30
N TYR A 127 5.60 3.65 -13.78
CA TYR A 127 4.37 4.42 -13.89
C TYR A 127 3.34 3.69 -14.77
N ASP A 128 3.72 3.29 -15.98
CA ASP A 128 2.81 2.61 -16.92
C ASP A 128 2.27 1.29 -16.34
N ARG A 129 3.11 0.56 -15.58
CA ARG A 129 2.66 -0.64 -14.86
C ARG A 129 1.67 -0.33 -13.74
N GLN A 130 1.80 0.81 -13.05
CA GLN A 130 0.82 1.20 -12.02
C GLN A 130 -0.49 1.62 -12.68
N VAL A 131 -0.45 2.42 -13.75
CA VAL A 131 -1.64 2.75 -14.57
C VAL A 131 -2.36 1.50 -15.05
N ASN A 132 -1.64 0.52 -15.59
CA ASN A 132 -2.24 -0.76 -15.99
C ASN A 132 -2.82 -1.56 -14.82
N THR A 133 -2.25 -1.45 -13.62
CA THR A 133 -2.78 -2.08 -12.41
C THR A 133 -4.07 -1.38 -11.98
N ILE A 134 -4.09 -0.04 -12.00
CA ILE A 134 -5.26 0.77 -11.70
C ILE A 134 -6.41 0.42 -12.64
N LYS A 135 -6.19 0.42 -13.97
CA LYS A 135 -7.23 0.06 -14.96
C LYS A 135 -7.86 -1.31 -14.69
N LYS A 136 -7.04 -2.31 -14.37
CA LYS A 136 -7.52 -3.67 -14.02
C LYS A 136 -8.27 -3.72 -12.70
N CYS A 137 -7.90 -2.88 -11.75
CA CYS A 137 -8.57 -2.81 -10.46
C CYS A 137 -9.92 -2.09 -10.59
N ILE A 138 -9.95 -0.98 -11.34
CA ILE A 138 -11.18 -0.24 -11.68
C ILE A 138 -12.20 -1.19 -12.32
N SER A 139 -11.82 -1.99 -13.32
CA SER A 139 -12.77 -2.91 -13.99
C SER A 139 -13.39 -3.99 -13.08
N GLN A 140 -12.92 -4.12 -11.83
CA GLN A 140 -13.47 -5.04 -10.82
C GLN A 140 -14.39 -4.33 -9.80
N LEU A 141 -14.55 -3.01 -9.91
CA LEU A 141 -15.41 -2.20 -9.04
C LEU A 141 -16.84 -2.12 -9.58
N HIS A 142 -17.75 -1.57 -8.77
CA HIS A 142 -19.10 -1.22 -9.20
C HIS A 142 -19.08 -0.14 -10.28
N GLU A 143 -20.06 -0.12 -11.19
CA GLU A 143 -20.11 0.77 -12.36
C GLU A 143 -19.98 2.26 -11.99
N ASP A 144 -20.66 2.71 -10.93
CA ASP A 144 -20.56 4.09 -10.45
C ASP A 144 -19.10 4.47 -10.10
N LEU A 145 -18.42 3.64 -9.32
CA LEU A 145 -17.01 3.84 -8.97
C LEU A 145 -16.09 3.72 -10.19
N GLN A 146 -16.46 2.88 -11.17
CA GLN A 146 -15.68 2.80 -12.40
C GLN A 146 -15.67 4.12 -13.15
N TYR A 147 -16.82 4.77 -13.28
CA TYR A 147 -16.92 6.05 -13.95
C TYR A 147 -16.05 7.09 -13.26
N ASP A 148 -16.22 7.26 -11.94
CA ASP A 148 -15.49 8.26 -11.16
C ASP A 148 -13.96 8.07 -11.25
N PHE A 149 -13.47 6.84 -11.05
CA PHE A 149 -12.03 6.58 -11.09
C PHE A 149 -11.43 6.65 -12.49
N ASN A 150 -12.19 6.39 -13.55
CA ASN A 150 -11.69 6.61 -14.90
C ASN A 150 -11.51 8.10 -15.20
N LEU A 151 -12.42 8.96 -14.72
CA LEU A 151 -12.25 10.41 -14.84
C LEU A 151 -10.99 10.90 -14.11
N GLU A 152 -10.75 10.42 -12.89
CA GLU A 152 -9.52 10.73 -12.16
C GLU A 152 -8.28 10.22 -12.90
N LEU A 153 -8.34 8.99 -13.44
CA LEU A 153 -7.21 8.40 -14.17
C LEU A 153 -6.86 9.19 -15.44
N ASP A 154 -7.87 9.68 -16.17
CA ASP A 154 -7.68 10.47 -17.39
C ASP A 154 -7.13 11.87 -17.10
N SER A 155 -7.22 12.33 -15.85
CA SER A 155 -6.70 13.63 -15.39
C SER A 155 -5.21 13.60 -14.97
N LEU A 156 -4.57 12.43 -14.94
CA LEU A 156 -3.14 12.26 -14.63
C LEU A 156 -2.21 12.69 -15.77
#